data_AF-A0A377TVB7-F1
#
_entry.id   AF-A0A377TVB7-F1
#
_cell.length_a   1.000
_cell.length_b   1.000
_cell.length_c   1.000
_cell.angle_alpha   90.00
_cell.angle_beta   90.00
_cell.angle_gamma   90.00
#
_symmetry.space_group_name_H-M   'P 1'
#
loop_
_entity.id
_entity.type
_entity.pdbx_description
1 polymer ?
#
loop_
_entity_poly.entity_id
_entity_poly.type
_entity_poly.pdbx_seq_one_letter_code
_entity_poly.pdbx_strand_id
1 'polypeptide(L)'
;MNDNTVLGGVRATEGQGFKAPDVIGIGINGVDAVNELSKAQPTGFYGSLLPSPDIHGYKTSEMLYNWVTKGVEPPKFTAVTDVVVDYPR
;
A
#
# COMPACT_ATOMS: atom_id res chain seq x y z
N MET A 1 4.61 -5.05 5.23
CA MET A 1 4.94 -5.75 3.96
C MET A 1 4.19 -5.02 2.86
N ASN A 2 4.82 -4.69 1.74
CA ASN A 2 4.09 -4.04 0.64
C ASN A 2 3.24 -5.07 -0.13
N ASP A 3 2.39 -4.59 -1.04
CA ASP A 3 1.55 -5.42 -1.92
C ASP A 3 2.32 -6.58 -2.55
N ASN A 4 3.47 -6.30 -3.18
CA ASN A 4 4.26 -7.31 -3.87
C ASN A 4 4.76 -8.43 -2.95
N THR A 5 5.13 -8.08 -1.72
CA THR A 5 5.58 -9.09 -0.74
C THR A 5 4.41 -10.00 -0.34
N VAL A 6 3.22 -9.43 -0.16
CA VAL A 6 2.02 -10.18 0.22
C VAL A 6 1.54 -11.04 -0.94
N LEU A 7 1.54 -10.51 -2.17
CA LEU A 7 1.24 -11.25 -3.39
C LEU A 7 2.17 -12.46 -3.53
N GLY A 8 3.48 -12.30 -3.28
CA GLY A 8 4.41 -13.44 -3.27
C GLY A 8 3.98 -14.55 -2.31
N GLY A 9 3.53 -14.19 -1.10
CA GLY A 9 2.98 -15.14 -0.12
C GLY A 9 1.70 -15.82 -0.60
N VAL A 10 0.75 -15.07 -1.16
CA VAL A 10 -0.49 -15.60 -1.73
C VAL A 10 -0.19 -16.59 -2.87
N ARG A 11 0.71 -16.24 -3.79
CA ARG A 11 1.14 -17.14 -4.88
C ARG A 11 1.78 -18.42 -4.34
N ALA A 12 2.57 -18.33 -3.26
CA ALA A 12 3.15 -19.50 -2.61
C ALA A 12 2.07 -20.43 -2.02
N THR A 13 1.03 -19.87 -1.39
CA THR A 13 -0.09 -20.69 -0.86
C THR A 13 -0.90 -21.35 -1.96
N GLU A 14 -1.15 -20.67 -3.08
CA GLU A 14 -1.80 -21.26 -4.27
C GLU A 14 -0.97 -22.43 -4.82
N GLY A 15 0.35 -22.29 -4.88
CA GLY A 15 1.27 -23.36 -5.27
C GLY A 15 1.26 -24.58 -4.34
N GLN A 16 0.79 -24.42 -3.10
CA GLN A 16 0.57 -25.50 -2.13
C GLN A 16 -0.87 -26.04 -2.13
N GLY A 17 -1.72 -25.56 -3.04
CA GLY A 17 -3.10 -26.03 -3.19
C GLY A 17 -4.11 -25.40 -2.22
N PHE A 18 -3.73 -24.35 -1.49
CA PHE A 18 -4.67 -23.58 -0.67
C PHE A 18 -5.67 -22.87 -1.58
N LYS A 19 -6.95 -22.89 -1.20
CA LYS A 19 -8.01 -22.19 -1.94
C LYS A 19 -8.09 -20.75 -1.47
N ALA A 20 -8.58 -19.86 -2.34
CA ALA A 20 -8.74 -18.45 -2.01
C ALA A 20 -9.47 -18.17 -0.68
N PRO A 21 -10.55 -18.89 -0.31
CA PRO A 21 -11.24 -18.68 0.98
C PRO A 21 -10.41 -19.04 2.23
N ASP A 22 -9.33 -19.82 2.07
CA ASP A 22 -8.49 -20.30 3.16
C ASP A 22 -7.29 -19.37 3.43
N VAL A 23 -7.15 -18.27 2.69
CA VAL A 23 -6.00 -17.36 2.74
C VAL A 23 -6.48 -15.91 2.80
N ILE A 24 -5.94 -15.14 3.75
CA ILE A 24 -6.20 -13.70 3.87
C ILE A 24 -4.86 -12.94 3.80
N GLY A 25 -4.54 -12.42 2.62
CA GLY A 25 -3.42 -11.53 2.38
C GLY A 25 -3.86 -10.07 2.37
N ILE A 26 -3.23 -9.23 3.20
CA ILE A 26 -3.46 -7.77 3.25
C ILE A 26 -2.17 -7.03 2.91
N GLY A 27 -2.18 -6.34 1.77
CA GLY A 27 -1.08 -5.53 1.27
C GLY A 27 -0.99 -4.13 1.88
N ILE A 28 0.07 -3.42 1.50
CA ILE A 28 0.28 -1.99 1.76
C ILE A 28 0.87 -1.38 0.48
N ASN A 29 0.34 -0.24 0.06
CA ASN A 29 0.67 0.64 -1.07
C ASN A 29 -0.57 0.89 -1.92
N GLY A 30 -1.39 -0.13 -2.13
CA GLY A 30 -2.67 -0.08 -2.83
C GLY A 30 -2.59 -0.02 -4.36
N VAL A 31 -1.41 0.21 -4.96
CA VAL A 31 -1.27 0.37 -6.42
C VAL A 31 -1.20 -0.98 -7.13
N ASP A 32 -0.33 -1.87 -6.66
CA ASP A 32 -0.20 -3.22 -7.25
C ASP A 32 -1.40 -4.10 -6.88
N ALA A 33 -2.08 -3.76 -5.77
CA ALA A 33 -3.32 -4.38 -5.33
C ALA A 33 -4.46 -4.28 -6.36
N VAL A 34 -4.57 -3.17 -7.11
CA VAL A 34 -5.65 -2.94 -8.07
C VAL A 34 -5.76 -4.07 -9.10
N ASN A 35 -4.63 -4.49 -9.66
CA ASN A 35 -4.60 -5.56 -10.67
C ASN A 35 -5.09 -6.89 -10.11
N GLU A 36 -4.77 -7.16 -8.84
CA GLU A 36 -5.16 -8.39 -8.17
C GLU A 36 -6.64 -8.38 -7.80
N LEU A 37 -7.11 -7.28 -7.20
CA LEU A 37 -8.50 -7.09 -6.78
C LEU A 37 -9.48 -6.97 -7.96
N SER A 38 -9.00 -6.61 -9.14
CA SER A 38 -9.81 -6.50 -10.37
C SER A 38 -10.00 -7.84 -11.10
N LYS A 39 -9.43 -8.95 -10.61
CA LYS A 39 -9.61 -10.26 -11.24
C LYS A 39 -11.05 -10.74 -11.11
N ALA A 40 -11.54 -11.40 -12.17
CA ALA A 40 -12.90 -11.96 -12.18
C ALA A 40 -13.10 -13.06 -11.12
N GLN A 41 -12.03 -13.75 -10.73
CA GLN A 41 -12.06 -14.75 -9.66
C GLN A 41 -11.27 -14.22 -8.46
N PRO A 42 -11.84 -14.29 -7.24
CA PRO A 42 -11.14 -13.86 -6.03
C PRO A 42 -9.92 -14.73 -5.78
N THR A 43 -8.88 -14.12 -5.23
CA THR A 43 -7.65 -14.81 -4.80
C THR A 43 -7.50 -14.69 -3.29
N GLY A 44 -6.45 -15.29 -2.72
CA GLY A 44 -6.11 -15.11 -1.31
C GLY A 44 -5.67 -13.68 -0.96
N PHE A 45 -5.51 -12.78 -1.94
CA PHE A 45 -5.21 -11.37 -1.71
C PHE A 45 -6.52 -10.62 -1.49
N TYR A 46 -6.81 -10.31 -0.22
CA TYR A 46 -8.11 -9.82 0.22
C TYR A 46 -8.26 -8.29 0.13
N GLY A 47 -7.15 -7.56 0.23
CA GLY A 47 -7.18 -6.11 0.17
C GLY A 47 -5.82 -5.48 0.38
N SER A 48 -5.77 -4.16 0.32
CA SER A 48 -4.56 -3.39 0.62
C SER A 48 -4.90 -2.07 1.30
N LEU A 49 -3.98 -1.65 2.16
CA LEU A 49 -4.01 -0.31 2.72
C LEU A 49 -3.28 0.63 1.75
N LEU A 50 -4.02 1.57 1.17
CA LEU A 50 -3.55 2.62 0.28
C LEU A 50 -3.18 3.85 1.12
N PRO A 51 -1.87 4.14 1.32
CA PRO A 51 -1.45 5.42 1.88
C PRO A 51 -1.79 6.55 0.89
N SER A 52 -1.71 7.82 1.32
CA SER A 52 -1.89 8.98 0.43
C SER A 52 -0.57 9.43 -0.22
N PRO A 53 -0.14 8.86 -1.38
CA PRO A 53 1.15 9.20 -1.99
C PRO A 53 1.22 10.66 -2.45
N ASP A 54 0.09 11.26 -2.79
CA ASP A 54 -0.05 12.68 -3.11
C ASP A 54 0.36 13.57 -1.93
N ILE A 55 -0.11 13.24 -0.72
CA ILE A 55 0.26 13.95 0.51
C ILE A 55 1.73 13.70 0.86
N HIS A 56 2.21 12.46 0.73
CA HIS A 56 3.62 12.12 0.99
C HIS A 56 4.55 12.92 0.08
N GLY A 57 4.28 12.92 -1.23
CA GLY A 57 5.11 13.62 -2.22
C GLY A 57 5.07 15.14 -2.03
N TYR A 58 3.87 15.70 -1.85
CA TYR A 58 3.70 17.14 -1.70
C TYR A 58 4.38 17.67 -0.44
N LYS A 59 4.06 17.11 0.74
CA LYS A 59 4.60 17.60 2.02
C LYS A 59 6.13 17.47 2.06
N THR A 60 6.69 16.38 1.54
CA THR A 60 8.15 16.19 1.49
C THR A 60 8.81 17.27 0.64
N SER A 61 8.23 17.57 -0.53
CA SER A 61 8.73 18.60 -1.44
C SER A 61 8.61 20.00 -0.83
N GLU A 62 7.49 20.30 -0.17
CA GLU A 62 7.26 21.56 0.54
C GLU A 62 8.25 21.76 1.71
N MET A 63 8.48 20.71 2.51
CA MET A 63 9.45 20.73 3.60
C MET A 63 10.86 21.01 3.10
N LEU A 64 11.29 20.34 2.03
CA LEU A 64 12.59 20.61 1.40
C LEU A 64 12.68 22.04 0.86
N TYR A 65 11.65 22.51 0.16
CA TYR A 65 11.59 23.86 -0.38
C TYR A 65 11.73 24.91 0.73
N ASN A 66 10.98 24.77 1.82
CA ASN A 66 11.04 25.69 2.96
C ASN A 66 12.40 25.66 3.66
N TRP A 67 13.04 24.49 3.75
CA TRP A 67 14.38 24.41 4.33
C TRP A 67 15.40 25.17 3.48
N VAL A 68 15.42 24.93 2.17
CA VAL A 68 16.38 25.55 1.24
C VAL A 68 16.15 27.06 1.10
N THR A 69 14.89 27.50 0.99
CA THR A 69 14.59 28.91 0.66
C THR A 69 14.40 29.80 1.89
N LYS A 70 14.03 29.22 3.03
CA LYS A 70 13.66 29.96 4.25
C LYS A 70 14.48 29.54 5.48
N GLY A 71 15.36 28.55 5.37
CA GLY A 71 16.16 28.04 6.49
C GLY A 71 15.35 27.28 7.55
N VAL A 72 14.10 26.89 7.24
CA VAL A 72 13.23 26.17 8.18
C VAL A 72 13.53 24.68 8.11
N GLU A 73 14.29 24.16 9.08
CA GLU A 73 14.60 22.74 9.16
C GLU A 73 13.31 21.90 9.34
N PRO A 74 13.11 20.81 8.57
CA PRO A 74 11.91 20.00 8.69
C PRO A 74 11.92 19.15 9.97
N PRO A 75 10.75 18.71 10.47
CA PRO A 75 10.67 17.76 11.56
C PRO A 75 11.45 16.48 11.24
N LYS A 76 12.14 15.92 12.25
CA LYS A 76 12.83 14.62 12.11
C LYS A 76 11.88 13.44 11.87
N PHE A 77 10.60 13.64 12.19
CA PHE A 77 9.54 12.67 11.98
C PHE A 77 8.22 13.37 11.63
N THR A 78 7.61 12.94 10.54
CA THR A 78 6.30 13.40 10.09
C THR A 78 5.45 12.16 9.77
N ALA A 79 4.45 11.89 10.60
CA ALA A 79 3.49 10.83 10.33
C ALA A 79 2.44 11.33 9.32
N VAL A 80 2.07 10.47 8.37
CA VAL A 80 0.88 10.67 7.52
C VAL A 80 -0.14 9.62 7.94
N THR A 81 -1.32 10.09 8.33
CA THR A 81 -2.39 9.24 8.88
C THR A 81 -3.54 9.00 7.90
N ASP A 82 -3.52 9.71 6.77
CA ASP A 82 -4.52 9.58 5.72
C ASP A 82 -4.30 8.25 4.98
N VAL A 83 -5.28 7.35 5.11
CA VAL A 83 -5.26 6.02 4.49
C VAL A 83 -6.64 5.69 3.95
N VAL A 84 -6.69 5.01 2.82
CA VAL A 84 -7.89 4.38 2.27
C VAL A 84 -7.69 2.88 2.31
N VAL A 85 -8.69 2.13 2.77
CA VAL A 85 -8.66 0.66 2.67
C VAL A 85 -9.40 0.27 1.39
N ASP A 86 -8.71 -0.39 0.47
CA ASP A 86 -9.32 -0.93 -0.74
C ASP A 86 -9.61 -2.43 -0.54
N TYR A 87 -10.89 -2.79 -0.64
CA TYR A 87 -11.37 -4.16 -0.56
C TYR A 87 -12.52 -4.37 -1.57
N PRO A 88 -12.70 -5.59 -2.11
CA PRO A 88 -13.77 -5.86 -3.07
C PRO A 88 -15.14 -5.54 -2.43
N ARG A 89 -15.98 -4.77 -3.13
CA ARG A 89 -17.37 -4.54 -2.72
C ARG A 89 -18.22 -5.78 -2.90
#